data_AF-A0A933QGN2-F1
#
_entry.id   AF-A0A933QGN2-F1
#
_cell.length_a   1.000
_cell.length_b   1.000
_cell.length_c   1.000
_cell.angle_alpha   90.00
_cell.angle_beta   90.00
_cell.angle_gamma   90.00
#
_symmetry.space_group_name_H-M   'P 1'
#
loop_
_entity.id
_entity.type
_entity.pdbx_description
1 polymer ?
#
loop_
_entity_poly.entity_id
_entity_poly.type
_entity_poly.pdbx_seq_one_letter_code
_entity_poly.pdbx_strand_id
1 'polypeptide(L)'
;MKKTLFSKIRLIAAAGLLAIASFAYAGALTDAAENKLADAVLRGQALGAPTTGHVGILTACPTDSTAGTEVTGGSYARVAVTSSLANWSGTQGAGTTVASSGTGGTILNNNAITFPAPTANWGTITCWGIYDSASGGVLWIYAPLTVNKTVNNGDAAPSFAPGAATFQIDN
;
A
#
# COMPACT_ATOMS: atom_id res chain seq x y z
N MET A 1 -1.09 16.98 57.32
CA MET A 1 -0.15 17.93 56.67
C MET A 1 0.79 17.14 55.77
N LYS A 2 0.99 17.60 54.52
CA LYS A 2 1.77 17.03 53.40
C LYS A 2 0.97 16.04 52.52
N LYS A 3 0.19 16.55 51.55
CA LYS A 3 0.55 17.13 50.22
C LYS A 3 0.51 16.04 49.13
N THR A 4 -0.61 16.05 48.44
CA THR A 4 -0.87 15.52 47.11
C THR A 4 0.25 15.87 46.12
N LEU A 5 0.71 14.88 45.36
CA LEU A 5 1.37 15.10 44.08
C LEU A 5 0.82 14.08 43.07
N PHE A 6 -0.35 14.39 42.52
CA PHE A 6 -0.84 13.72 41.31
C PHE A 6 0.13 14.05 40.17
N SER A 7 0.91 13.05 39.78
CA SER A 7 1.71 13.11 38.55
C SER A 7 0.77 13.30 37.38
N LYS A 8 0.79 14.49 36.78
CA LYS A 8 0.10 14.81 35.54
C LYS A 8 0.78 14.01 34.41
N ILE A 9 0.34 12.77 34.20
CA ILE A 9 0.60 12.05 32.95
C ILE A 9 -0.01 12.90 31.84
N ARG A 10 0.86 13.51 31.05
CA ARG A 10 0.50 14.24 29.84
C ARG A 10 -0.04 13.22 28.86
N LEU A 11 -1.34 13.23 28.62
CA LEU A 11 -1.96 12.62 27.46
C LEU A 11 -1.35 13.34 26.24
N ILE A 12 -0.34 12.74 25.62
CA ILE A 12 0.06 13.15 24.27
C ILE A 12 -1.11 12.74 23.39
N ALA A 13 -1.75 13.73 22.77
CA ALA A 13 -2.81 13.50 21.81
C ALA A 13 -2.30 12.52 20.75
N ALA A 14 -2.79 11.29 20.79
CA ALA A 14 -2.74 10.39 19.66
C ALA A 14 -3.55 11.07 18.56
N ALA A 15 -2.86 11.76 17.64
CA ALA A 15 -3.45 12.06 16.34
C ALA A 15 -3.97 10.72 15.82
N GLY A 16 -5.30 10.60 15.72
CA GLY A 16 -5.96 9.34 15.36
C GLY A 16 -5.40 8.86 14.02
N LEU A 17 -4.48 7.90 14.08
CA LEU A 17 -3.92 7.30 12.88
C LEU A 17 -5.04 6.48 12.28
N LEU A 18 -5.61 7.01 11.21
CA LEU A 18 -6.61 6.32 10.44
C LEU A 18 -5.90 5.27 9.58
N ALA A 19 -5.47 4.19 10.23
CA ALA A 19 -4.69 3.14 9.63
C ALA A 19 -5.56 2.32 8.68
N ILE A 20 -5.08 2.17 7.45
CA ILE A 20 -5.58 1.19 6.51
C ILE A 20 -4.76 -0.08 6.75
N ALA A 21 -5.42 -1.18 7.11
CA ALA A 21 -4.78 -2.47 7.33
C ALA A 21 -5.17 -3.44 6.22
N SER A 22 -4.18 -4.13 5.66
CA SER A 22 -4.38 -5.29 4.79
C SER A 22 -3.64 -6.49 5.37
N PHE A 23 -4.36 -7.61 5.56
CA PHE A 23 -3.72 -8.91 5.73
C PHE A 23 -3.41 -9.50 4.35
N ALA A 24 -2.44 -10.41 4.29
CA ALA A 24 -2.01 -11.08 3.06
C ALA A 24 -3.23 -11.65 2.28
N TYR A 25 -3.56 -11.00 1.17
CA TYR A 25 -4.36 -11.57 0.08
C TYR A 25 -3.41 -11.85 -1.07
N ALA A 26 -3.70 -12.88 -1.86
CA ALA A 26 -3.02 -13.09 -3.14
C ALA A 26 -3.09 -11.77 -3.93
N GLY A 27 -1.94 -11.11 -4.07
CA GLY A 27 -1.84 -9.89 -4.85
C GLY A 27 -2.06 -10.27 -6.30
N ALA A 28 -3.12 -9.77 -6.91
CA ALA A 28 -3.40 -10.05 -8.30
C ALA A 28 -2.54 -9.13 -9.16
N LEU A 29 -1.64 -9.75 -9.94
CA LEU A 29 -1.01 -9.05 -11.05
C LEU A 29 -2.10 -8.72 -12.08
N THR A 30 -2.02 -7.55 -12.70
CA THR A 30 -2.90 -7.25 -13.83
C THR A 30 -2.38 -7.95 -15.09
N ASP A 31 -3.25 -8.17 -16.09
CA ASP A 31 -2.85 -8.75 -17.39
C ASP A 31 -1.61 -8.07 -17.99
N ALA A 32 -1.48 -6.75 -17.81
CA ALA A 32 -0.33 -5.99 -18.29
C ALA A 32 0.97 -6.39 -17.58
N ALA A 33 0.92 -6.61 -16.26
CA ALA A 33 2.06 -7.07 -15.48
C ALA A 33 2.34 -8.57 -15.72
N GLU A 34 1.31 -9.40 -15.86
CA GLU A 34 1.44 -10.82 -16.19
C GLU A 34 2.13 -11.04 -17.53
N ASN A 35 1.75 -10.30 -18.57
CA ASN A 35 2.40 -10.37 -19.88
C ASN A 35 3.88 -9.98 -19.79
N LYS A 36 4.21 -8.91 -19.05
CA LYS A 36 5.60 -8.50 -18.82
C LYS A 36 6.39 -9.56 -18.04
N LEU A 37 5.77 -10.19 -17.03
CA LEU A 37 6.39 -11.27 -16.27
C LEU A 37 6.63 -12.50 -17.14
N ALA A 38 5.67 -12.89 -17.96
CA ALA A 38 5.79 -14.01 -18.89
C ALA A 38 6.91 -13.75 -19.91
N ASP A 39 6.96 -12.56 -20.50
CA ASP A 39 8.01 -12.17 -21.44
C ASP A 39 9.40 -12.18 -20.78
N ALA A 40 9.50 -11.73 -19.54
CA ALA A 40 10.75 -11.69 -18.81
C ALA A 40 11.27 -13.07 -18.42
N VAL A 41 10.40 -13.92 -17.88
CA VAL A 41 10.78 -15.23 -17.35
C VAL A 41 10.96 -16.26 -18.47
N LEU A 42 10.09 -16.24 -19.48
CA LEU A 42 10.02 -17.30 -20.49
C LEU A 42 10.57 -16.87 -21.86
N ARG A 43 10.68 -15.57 -22.15
CA ARG A 43 11.01 -15.05 -23.49
C ARG A 43 12.21 -14.11 -23.51
N GLY A 44 12.97 -14.09 -22.42
CA GLY A 44 14.26 -13.40 -22.32
C GLY A 44 14.19 -11.88 -22.46
N GLN A 45 13.01 -11.28 -22.25
CA GLN A 45 12.86 -9.83 -22.28
C GLN A 45 13.24 -9.21 -20.93
N ALA A 46 13.58 -7.93 -20.92
CA ALA A 46 13.71 -7.21 -19.66
C ALA A 46 12.30 -6.96 -19.08
N LEU A 47 12.09 -7.26 -17.79
CA LEU A 47 10.79 -7.07 -17.13
C LEU A 47 10.29 -5.62 -17.21
N GLY A 48 11.20 -4.65 -17.14
CA GLY A 48 10.86 -3.23 -17.16
C GLY A 48 9.98 -2.82 -15.97
N ALA A 49 10.20 -3.45 -14.81
CA ALA A 49 9.51 -3.09 -13.57
C ALA A 49 9.89 -1.66 -13.12
N PRO A 50 8.96 -0.91 -12.52
CA PRO A 50 9.23 0.46 -12.10
C PRO A 50 10.28 0.49 -10.97
N THR A 51 11.30 1.35 -11.13
CA THR A 51 12.28 1.63 -10.07
C THR A 51 11.62 2.34 -8.88
N THR A 52 10.52 3.05 -9.13
CA THR A 52 9.67 3.67 -8.11
C THR A 52 8.23 3.30 -8.39
N GLY A 53 7.66 2.49 -7.52
CA GLY A 53 6.23 2.20 -7.52
C GLY A 53 5.45 3.38 -6.92
N HIS A 54 4.22 3.58 -7.39
CA HIS A 54 3.33 4.62 -6.90
C HIS A 54 2.12 3.94 -6.28
N VAL A 55 2.05 3.98 -4.95
CA VAL A 55 0.99 3.32 -4.18
C VAL A 55 -0.27 4.16 -4.31
N GLY A 56 -1.31 3.56 -4.90
CA GLY A 56 -2.62 4.17 -5.07
C GLY A 56 -3.71 3.42 -4.29
N ILE A 57 -4.82 4.12 -4.03
CA ILE A 57 -6.02 3.56 -3.38
C ILE A 57 -7.22 3.68 -4.31
N LEU A 58 -8.10 2.68 -4.24
CA LEU A 58 -9.21 2.50 -5.16
C LEU A 58 -10.53 2.35 -4.39
N THR A 59 -11.58 2.97 -4.90
CA THR A 59 -12.96 2.82 -4.40
C THR A 59 -13.63 1.56 -4.96
N ALA A 60 -13.17 1.06 -6.10
CA ALA A 60 -13.54 -0.24 -6.64
C ALA A 60 -12.28 -1.01 -7.05
N CYS A 61 -12.16 -2.25 -6.57
CA CYS A 61 -11.08 -3.16 -6.96
C CYS A 61 -11.13 -3.48 -8.46
N PRO A 62 -9.97 -3.66 -9.12
CA PRO A 62 -9.92 -4.29 -10.43
C PRO A 62 -10.45 -5.73 -10.38
N THR A 63 -10.88 -6.21 -11.55
CA THR A 63 -11.11 -7.62 -11.84
C THR A 63 -10.28 -8.01 -13.06
N ASP A 64 -10.25 -9.29 -13.39
CA ASP A 64 -9.62 -9.83 -14.61
C ASP A 64 -10.15 -9.18 -15.91
N SER A 65 -11.29 -8.49 -15.86
CA SER A 65 -11.93 -7.89 -17.05
C SER A 65 -12.19 -6.38 -16.95
N THR A 66 -12.00 -5.78 -15.77
CA THR A 66 -12.30 -4.36 -15.55
C THR A 66 -11.20 -3.69 -14.75
N ALA A 67 -10.75 -2.54 -15.25
CA ALA A 67 -9.94 -1.64 -14.44
C ALA A 67 -10.71 -1.24 -13.17
N GLY A 68 -10.01 -1.18 -12.04
CA GLY A 68 -10.57 -0.64 -10.82
C GLY A 68 -10.79 0.88 -10.92
N THR A 69 -11.45 1.46 -9.92
CA THR A 69 -11.71 2.90 -9.84
C THR A 69 -10.78 3.54 -8.83
N GLU A 70 -9.75 4.25 -9.30
CA GLU A 70 -8.86 5.01 -8.43
C GLU A 70 -9.53 6.27 -7.86
N VAL A 71 -9.16 6.66 -6.64
CA VAL A 71 -9.53 7.96 -6.07
C VAL A 71 -9.02 9.09 -6.96
N THR A 72 -9.78 10.18 -7.06
CA THR A 72 -9.36 11.41 -7.76
C THR A 72 -9.81 12.65 -7.00
N GLY A 73 -9.10 13.77 -7.18
CA GLY A 73 -9.42 15.05 -6.55
C GLY A 73 -9.13 15.11 -5.04
N GLY A 74 -9.55 16.18 -4.37
CA GLY A 74 -9.46 16.29 -2.91
C GLY A 74 -8.04 16.18 -2.34
N SER A 75 -7.02 16.70 -3.02
CA SER A 75 -5.59 16.55 -2.69
C SER A 75 -5.03 15.13 -2.78
N TYR A 76 -5.82 14.15 -3.24
CA TYR A 76 -5.32 12.80 -3.47
C TYR A 76 -4.15 12.79 -4.46
N ALA A 77 -3.09 12.09 -4.09
CA ALA A 77 -1.97 11.74 -4.94
C ALA A 77 -1.45 10.36 -4.53
N ARG A 78 -0.97 9.58 -5.50
CA ARG A 78 -0.26 8.33 -5.22
C ARG A 78 1.00 8.60 -4.41
N VAL A 79 1.37 7.67 -3.54
CA VAL A 79 2.59 7.78 -2.74
C VAL A 79 3.74 7.07 -3.45
N ALA A 80 4.79 7.80 -3.80
CA ALA A 80 5.98 7.23 -4.41
C ALA A 80 6.77 6.39 -3.38
N VAL A 81 7.05 5.13 -3.73
CA VAL A 81 7.85 4.19 -2.94
C VAL A 81 8.89 3.56 -3.86
N THR A 82 10.16 3.91 -3.66
CA THR A 82 11.27 3.33 -4.43
C THR A 82 11.39 1.84 -4.16
N SER A 83 11.45 1.03 -5.22
CA SER A 83 11.66 -0.41 -5.16
C SER A 83 13.08 -0.70 -4.64
N SER A 84 13.18 -1.03 -3.35
CA SER A 84 14.47 -1.30 -2.69
C SER A 84 14.27 -2.22 -1.49
N LEU A 85 15.34 -2.91 -1.09
CA LEU A 85 15.36 -3.77 0.09
C LEU A 85 15.04 -3.01 1.39
N ALA A 86 15.24 -1.68 1.41
CA ALA A 86 14.91 -0.85 2.57
C ALA A 86 13.42 -0.53 2.67
N ASN A 87 12.71 -0.47 1.54
CA ASN A 87 11.29 -0.07 1.51
C ASN A 87 10.32 -1.24 1.47
N TRP A 88 10.74 -2.38 0.93
CA TRP A 88 9.93 -3.60 0.84
C TRP A 88 10.67 -4.76 1.49
N SER A 89 9.97 -5.53 2.29
CA SER A 89 10.51 -6.73 2.93
C SER A 89 10.76 -7.83 1.90
N GLY A 90 11.74 -8.69 2.16
CA GLY A 90 11.83 -9.96 1.47
C GLY A 90 10.80 -10.98 1.99
N THR A 91 10.68 -12.10 1.27
CA THR A 91 9.67 -13.14 1.56
C THR A 91 9.93 -13.98 2.80
N GLN A 92 11.06 -13.77 3.49
CA GLN A 92 11.40 -14.49 4.72
C GLN A 92 10.85 -13.83 6.00
N GLY A 93 10.27 -12.63 5.91
CA GLY A 93 9.57 -12.01 7.03
C GLY A 93 9.47 -10.48 6.96
N ALA A 94 8.56 -9.93 7.76
CA ALA A 94 8.34 -8.49 7.86
C ALA A 94 9.59 -7.75 8.37
N GLY A 95 9.85 -6.56 7.81
CA GLY A 95 10.97 -5.70 8.22
C GLY A 95 12.35 -6.14 7.70
N THR A 96 12.42 -7.23 6.90
CA THR A 96 13.68 -7.73 6.36
C THR A 96 14.23 -6.81 5.26
N THR A 97 15.55 -6.78 5.11
CA THR A 97 16.26 -5.87 4.20
C THR A 97 17.31 -6.56 3.34
N VAL A 98 17.14 -7.87 3.13
CA VAL A 98 17.96 -8.70 2.24
C VAL A 98 17.08 -9.27 1.12
N ALA A 99 17.69 -9.76 0.04
CA ALA A 99 16.96 -10.38 -1.05
C ALA A 99 16.08 -11.55 -0.55
N SER A 100 14.92 -11.72 -1.18
CA SER A 100 13.94 -12.76 -0.83
C SER A 100 14.56 -14.16 -0.85
N SER A 101 14.36 -14.90 0.24
CA SER A 101 14.79 -16.29 0.40
C SER A 101 13.76 -17.16 1.12
N GLY A 102 12.59 -16.61 1.44
CA GLY A 102 11.50 -17.32 2.10
C GLY A 102 10.62 -18.08 1.12
N THR A 103 9.71 -18.88 1.66
CA THR A 103 8.87 -19.83 0.90
C THR A 103 7.38 -19.51 0.92
N GLY A 104 7.00 -18.37 1.50
CA GLY A 104 5.60 -18.00 1.67
C GLY A 104 5.22 -16.72 0.96
N GLY A 105 6.02 -16.24 -0.01
CA GLY A 105 5.63 -15.23 -1.01
C GLY A 105 5.15 -13.87 -0.51
N THR A 106 5.16 -13.61 0.80
CA THR A 106 4.63 -12.39 1.40
C THR A 106 5.66 -11.27 1.32
N ILE A 107 5.25 -10.14 0.78
CA ILE A 107 6.04 -8.90 0.73
C ILE A 107 5.25 -7.80 1.40
N LEU A 108 5.92 -7.02 2.27
CA LEU A 108 5.29 -5.94 3.02
C LEU A 108 6.10 -4.64 2.91
N ASN A 109 5.46 -3.50 3.18
CA ASN A 109 6.16 -2.22 3.30
C ASN A 109 6.96 -2.14 4.60
N ASN A 110 8.24 -1.81 4.53
CA ASN A 110 9.10 -1.63 5.71
C ASN A 110 8.93 -0.25 6.37
N ASN A 111 8.45 0.74 5.61
CA ASN A 111 8.23 2.11 6.07
C ASN A 111 6.75 2.48 5.94
N ALA A 112 6.29 3.42 6.76
CA ALA A 112 4.93 3.94 6.65
C ALA A 112 4.71 4.56 5.26
N ILE A 113 3.53 4.31 4.69
CA ILE A 113 3.09 4.92 3.42
C ILE A 113 1.93 5.84 3.77
N THR A 114 2.17 7.15 3.71
CA THR A 114 1.19 8.17 4.13
C THR A 114 0.71 8.96 2.92
N PHE A 115 -0.60 8.95 2.69
CA PHE A 115 -1.24 9.73 1.63
C PHE A 115 -1.38 11.20 2.07
N PRO A 116 -1.63 12.14 1.15
CA PRO A 116 -2.02 13.50 1.51
C PRO A 116 -3.26 13.54 2.42
N ALA A 117 -3.42 14.62 3.19
CA ALA A 117 -4.66 14.79 3.96
C ALA A 117 -5.84 15.09 3.02
N PRO A 118 -7.01 14.44 3.20
CA PRO A 118 -8.17 14.63 2.35
C PRO A 118 -8.75 16.04 2.48
N THR A 119 -8.87 16.73 1.34
CA THR A 119 -9.52 18.05 1.22
C THR A 119 -10.89 17.98 0.53
N ALA A 120 -11.33 16.75 0.23
CA ALA A 120 -12.68 16.40 -0.22
C ALA A 120 -12.98 14.96 0.23
N ASN A 121 -14.22 14.50 0.05
CA ASN A 121 -14.55 13.09 0.26
C ASN A 121 -13.89 12.24 -0.82
N TRP A 122 -13.12 11.23 -0.42
CA TRP A 122 -12.52 10.25 -1.34
C TRP A 122 -13.37 8.99 -1.49
N GLY A 123 -14.37 8.82 -0.62
CA GLY A 123 -15.31 7.69 -0.66
C GLY A 123 -14.85 6.50 0.16
N THR A 124 -15.42 5.33 -0.11
CA THR A 124 -15.06 4.07 0.54
C THR A 124 -13.98 3.37 -0.26
N ILE A 125 -12.78 3.32 0.32
CA ILE A 125 -11.63 2.62 -0.23
C ILE A 125 -11.82 1.12 0.02
N THR A 126 -11.66 0.34 -1.03
CA THR A 126 -11.84 -1.13 -1.03
C THR A 126 -10.58 -1.86 -1.48
N CYS A 127 -9.69 -1.18 -2.22
CA CYS A 127 -8.46 -1.76 -2.74
C CYS A 127 -7.29 -0.77 -2.69
N TRP A 128 -6.10 -1.32 -2.81
CA TRP A 128 -4.87 -0.57 -3.05
C TRP A 128 -4.01 -1.30 -4.08
N GLY A 129 -3.03 -0.61 -4.65
CA GLY A 129 -2.13 -1.23 -5.61
C GLY A 129 -0.92 -0.35 -5.96
N ILE A 130 -0.02 -0.90 -6.77
CA ILE A 130 1.20 -0.22 -7.21
C ILE A 130 1.10 0.11 -8.70
N TYR A 131 1.20 1.39 -9.02
CA TYR A 131 1.33 1.89 -10.38
C TYR A 131 2.78 2.19 -10.75
N ASP A 132 3.10 2.21 -12.03
CA ASP A 132 4.43 2.61 -12.53
C ASP A 132 4.63 4.12 -12.66
N SER A 133 3.56 4.91 -12.55
CA SER A 133 3.59 6.37 -12.71
C SER A 133 2.85 7.09 -11.59
N ALA A 134 3.16 8.36 -11.36
CA ALA A 134 2.46 9.21 -10.39
C ALA A 134 1.00 9.51 -10.78
N SER A 135 0.69 9.43 -12.07
CA SER A 135 -0.66 9.60 -12.64
C SER A 135 -0.78 8.82 -13.95
N GLY A 136 -1.95 8.22 -14.21
CA GLY A 136 -2.13 7.34 -15.36
C GLY A 136 -1.28 6.07 -15.23
N GLY A 137 -0.61 5.66 -16.31
CA GLY A 137 0.28 4.50 -16.27
C GLY A 137 -0.42 3.15 -16.11
N VAL A 138 0.36 2.12 -15.81
CA VAL A 138 -0.10 0.75 -15.62
C VAL A 138 -0.17 0.43 -14.14
N LEU A 139 -1.30 -0.12 -13.69
CA LEU A 139 -1.40 -0.79 -12.40
C LEU A 139 -0.74 -2.17 -12.50
N TRP A 140 0.26 -2.44 -11.68
CA TRP A 140 1.02 -3.70 -11.75
C TRP A 140 0.42 -4.81 -10.90
N ILE A 141 0.13 -4.48 -9.65
CA ILE A 141 -0.37 -5.43 -8.66
C ILE A 141 -1.36 -4.70 -7.75
N TYR A 142 -2.41 -5.40 -7.34
CA TYR A 142 -3.41 -4.88 -6.41
C TYR A 142 -3.84 -5.93 -5.40
N ALA A 143 -4.38 -5.45 -4.29
CA ALA A 143 -4.96 -6.28 -3.25
C ALA A 143 -6.17 -5.58 -2.61
N PRO A 144 -7.21 -6.34 -2.23
CA PRO A 144 -8.32 -5.80 -1.46
C PRO A 144 -7.87 -5.41 -0.06
N LEU A 145 -8.56 -4.41 0.49
CA LEU A 145 -8.48 -4.14 1.92
C LEU A 145 -9.30 -5.18 2.67
N THR A 146 -8.77 -5.67 3.79
CA THR A 146 -9.54 -6.56 4.66
C THR A 146 -10.69 -5.81 5.33
N VAL A 147 -10.46 -4.54 5.65
CA VAL A 147 -11.47 -3.64 6.19
C VAL A 147 -11.55 -2.42 5.28
N ASN A 148 -12.66 -2.29 4.56
CA ASN A 148 -12.94 -1.13 3.73
C ASN A 148 -12.87 0.16 4.55
N LYS A 149 -12.39 1.22 3.93
CA LYS A 149 -12.15 2.48 4.62
C LYS A 149 -12.86 3.65 3.98
N THR A 150 -13.88 4.19 4.64
CA THR A 150 -14.42 5.51 4.25
C THR A 150 -13.45 6.61 4.64
N VAL A 151 -13.14 7.48 3.69
CA VAL A 151 -12.30 8.67 3.85
C VAL A 151 -13.09 9.90 3.44
N ASN A 152 -13.30 10.80 4.41
CA ASN A 152 -14.06 12.03 4.26
C ASN A 152 -13.14 13.26 4.27
N ASN A 153 -13.68 14.38 3.80
CA ASN A 153 -12.99 15.67 3.90
C ASN A 153 -12.63 16.00 5.36
N GLY A 154 -11.38 16.38 5.59
CA GLY A 154 -10.90 16.76 6.93
C GLY A 154 -10.55 15.59 7.85
N ASP A 155 -10.71 14.33 7.39
CA ASP A 155 -10.15 13.19 8.10
C ASP A 155 -8.61 13.30 8.19
N ALA A 156 -8.01 12.60 9.16
CA ALA A 156 -6.56 12.46 9.19
C ALA A 156 -6.05 11.77 7.91
N ALA A 157 -4.82 12.11 7.51
CA ALA A 157 -4.16 11.50 6.36
C ALA A 157 -4.20 9.96 6.45
N PRO A 158 -4.82 9.28 5.48
CA PRO A 158 -4.82 7.82 5.44
C PRO A 158 -3.38 7.31 5.32
N SER A 159 -3.10 6.16 5.94
CA SER A 159 -1.77 5.57 5.85
C SER A 159 -1.78 4.06 6.06
N PHE A 160 -0.79 3.41 5.46
CA PHE A 160 -0.34 2.07 5.85
C PHE A 160 0.81 2.23 6.82
N ALA A 161 0.69 1.64 8.02
CA ALA A 161 1.83 1.48 8.92
C ALA A 161 2.87 0.51 8.32
N PRO A 162 4.12 0.48 8.81
CA PRO A 162 5.06 -0.59 8.46
C PRO A 162 4.42 -1.97 8.67
N GLY A 163 4.54 -2.84 7.66
CA GLY A 163 3.97 -4.19 7.67
C GLY A 163 2.46 -4.25 7.40
N ALA A 164 1.79 -3.14 7.07
CA ALA A 164 0.34 -3.12 6.89
C ALA A 164 -0.11 -3.20 5.42
N ALA A 165 0.75 -2.81 4.48
CA ALA A 165 0.54 -2.96 3.04
C ALA A 165 1.21 -4.26 2.59
N THR A 166 0.40 -5.30 2.36
CA THR A 166 0.88 -6.67 2.13
C THR A 166 0.44 -7.19 0.77
N PHE A 167 1.38 -7.75 0.01
CA PHE A 167 1.08 -8.62 -1.13
C PHE A 167 1.54 -10.04 -0.84
N GLN A 168 0.74 -11.02 -1.27
CA GLN A 168 1.08 -12.42 -1.28
C GLN A 168 1.21 -12.89 -2.74
N ILE A 169 2.39 -13.36 -3.15
CA ILE A 169 2.67 -13.71 -4.56
C ILE A 169 2.77 -15.24 -4.77
N ASP A 170 2.65 -16.03 -3.71
CA ASP A 170 2.42 -17.49 -3.77
C ASP A 170 1.17 -17.89 -2.99
N ASN A 171 0.50 -18.96 -3.40
CA ASN A 171 -0.69 -19.48 -2.71
C ASN A 171 -0.32 -20.60 -1.72
#